data_AF-A0A2M8BUS1-F1
#
_entry.id   AF-A0A2M8BUS1-F1
#
_cell.length_a   1.000
_cell.length_b   1.000
_cell.length_c   1.000
_cell.angle_alpha   90.00
_cell.angle_beta   90.00
_cell.angle_gamma   90.00
#
_symmetry.space_group_name_H-M   'P 1'
#
loop_
_entity.id
_entity.type
_entity.pdbx_description
1 polymer ?
#
loop_
_entity_poly.entity_id
_entity_poly.type
_entity_poly.pdbx_seq_one_letter_code
_entity_poly.pdbx_strand_id
1 'polypeptide(L)'
;MDYFLGSGTTTAVAHKLGRKWLGVEMGEHFSTVVLPRMKKVLAGEKSGISKEVKQQGGGFFKYYELEQYEDTLRKVKYEDSDLFENPYEDPYHQYVFMRDLKMLEAMEIDYESNKVKVDLSKFYPDPSLLLRTSIDIPETLSNLLGRRIKRITADEVEFENGEKINIKDLDYKLIKPLIWW
;
A
#
# COMPACT_ATOMS: atom_id res chain seq x y z
N MET A 1 -20.18 -8.27 0.10
CA MET A 1 -19.01 -8.07 0.98
C MET A 1 -18.93 -9.27 1.89
N ASP A 2 -17.73 -9.80 2.12
CA ASP A 2 -17.49 -10.93 3.02
C ASP A 2 -16.29 -10.58 3.91
N TYR A 3 -16.54 -10.39 5.21
CA TYR A 3 -15.52 -9.98 6.17
C TYR A 3 -14.94 -11.14 6.99
N PHE A 4 -15.33 -12.37 6.68
CA PHE A 4 -14.75 -13.60 7.20
C PHE A 4 -14.53 -14.55 6.02
N LEU A 5 -13.60 -14.18 5.14
CA LEU A 5 -13.40 -14.89 3.88
C LEU A 5 -13.19 -16.38 4.06
N GLY A 6 -12.47 -16.79 5.11
CA GLY A 6 -12.08 -18.16 5.34
C GLY A 6 -11.43 -18.70 4.06
N SER A 7 -12.05 -19.71 3.46
CA SER A 7 -11.53 -20.30 2.22
C SER A 7 -11.65 -19.43 0.98
N GLY A 8 -12.24 -18.22 1.04
CA GLY A 8 -12.45 -17.35 -0.13
C GLY A 8 -13.56 -17.83 -1.07
N THR A 9 -14.55 -18.57 -0.57
CA THR A 9 -15.63 -19.13 -1.41
C THR A 9 -16.55 -18.04 -1.97
N THR A 10 -16.93 -17.06 -1.14
CA THR A 10 -17.81 -15.96 -1.55
C THR A 10 -17.21 -15.12 -2.67
N THR A 11 -15.93 -14.75 -2.55
CA THR A 11 -15.21 -13.95 -3.56
C THR A 11 -14.98 -14.76 -4.84
N ALA A 12 -14.65 -16.05 -4.73
CA ALA A 12 -14.53 -16.94 -5.88
C ALA A 12 -15.85 -17.05 -6.67
N VAL A 13 -16.98 -17.23 -5.98
CA VAL A 13 -18.31 -17.31 -6.62
C VAL A 13 -18.70 -15.96 -7.23
N ALA A 14 -18.54 -14.87 -6.49
CA ALA A 14 -18.85 -13.53 -6.97
C ALA A 14 -18.02 -13.16 -8.22
N HIS A 15 -16.74 -13.52 -8.24
CA HIS A 15 -15.85 -13.32 -9.39
C HIS A 15 -16.31 -14.09 -10.61
N LYS A 16 -16.66 -15.37 -10.44
CA LYS A 16 -17.20 -16.24 -11.51
C LYS A 16 -18.53 -15.72 -12.08
N LEU A 17 -19.32 -15.02 -11.26
CA LEU A 17 -20.58 -14.39 -11.67
C LEU A 17 -20.40 -12.97 -12.25
N GLY A 18 -19.16 -12.48 -12.38
CA GLY A 18 -18.90 -11.11 -12.89
C GLY A 18 -19.39 -10.00 -11.95
N ARG A 19 -19.55 -10.29 -10.66
CA ARG A 19 -20.01 -9.32 -9.66
C ARG A 19 -18.83 -8.58 -9.03
N LYS A 20 -19.06 -7.35 -8.59
CA LYS A 20 -18.12 -6.65 -7.71
C LYS A 20 -18.17 -7.28 -6.32
N TRP A 21 -17.00 -7.45 -5.69
CA TRP A 21 -16.88 -8.03 -4.37
C TRP A 21 -15.78 -7.33 -3.57
N LEU A 22 -15.92 -7.39 -2.25
CA LEU A 22 -14.93 -6.95 -1.27
C LEU A 22 -14.83 -8.04 -0.21
N GLY A 23 -13.61 -8.47 0.05
CA GLY A 23 -13.29 -9.53 0.97
C GLY A 23 -12.32 -9.03 2.03
N VAL A 24 -12.55 -9.39 3.29
CA VAL A 24 -11.63 -9.10 4.41
C VAL A 24 -11.29 -10.40 5.10
N GLU A 25 -10.01 -10.58 5.41
CA GLU A 25 -9.47 -11.71 6.18
C GLU A 25 -8.38 -11.20 7.11
N MET A 26 -8.27 -11.81 8.29
CA MET A 26 -7.24 -11.45 9.28
C MET A 26 -6.13 -12.51 9.33
N GLY A 27 -4.89 -12.04 9.42
CA GLY A 27 -3.70 -12.87 9.58
C GLY A 27 -3.29 -13.67 8.35
N GLU A 28 -2.45 -14.68 8.58
CA GLU A 28 -1.77 -15.47 7.54
C GLU A 28 -2.71 -16.27 6.62
N HIS A 29 -3.98 -16.40 6.99
CA HIS A 29 -4.96 -17.15 6.21
C HIS A 29 -5.20 -16.55 4.82
N PHE A 30 -5.08 -15.22 4.70
CA PHE A 30 -5.15 -14.55 3.42
C PHE A 30 -4.05 -15.06 2.46
N SER A 31 -2.80 -15.03 2.91
CA SER A 31 -1.62 -15.37 2.11
C SER A 31 -1.54 -16.86 1.78
N THR A 32 -1.94 -17.72 2.72
CA THR A 32 -1.82 -19.17 2.59
C THR A 32 -3.00 -19.85 1.89
N VAL A 33 -4.21 -19.28 2.00
CA VAL A 33 -5.44 -19.92 1.49
C VAL A 33 -6.16 -19.06 0.46
N VAL A 34 -6.52 -17.83 0.80
CA VAL A 34 -7.35 -16.96 -0.07
C VAL A 34 -6.60 -16.59 -1.35
N LEU A 35 -5.37 -16.08 -1.23
CA LEU A 35 -4.59 -15.58 -2.35
C LEU A 35 -4.27 -16.71 -3.37
N PRO A 36 -3.77 -17.90 -2.97
CA PRO A 36 -3.53 -19.01 -3.90
C PRO A 36 -4.82 -19.48 -4.57
N ARG A 37 -5.95 -19.52 -3.85
CA ARG A 37 -7.24 -19.89 -4.42
C ARG A 37 -7.71 -18.88 -5.46
N MET A 38 -7.67 -17.59 -5.15
CA MET A 38 -8.11 -16.56 -6.11
C MET A 38 -7.23 -16.56 -7.36
N LYS A 39 -5.92 -16.82 -7.24
CA LYS A 39 -5.04 -17.05 -8.41
C LYS A 39 -5.53 -18.21 -9.28
N LYS A 40 -5.96 -19.34 -8.68
CA LYS A 40 -6.56 -20.47 -9.43
C LYS A 40 -7.88 -20.09 -10.11
N VAL A 41 -8.73 -19.32 -9.43
CA VAL A 41 -9.99 -18.81 -10.01
C VAL A 41 -9.71 -17.94 -11.25
N LEU A 42 -8.73 -17.04 -11.17
CA LEU A 42 -8.27 -16.24 -12.31
C LEU A 42 -7.67 -17.10 -13.43
N ALA A 43 -6.98 -18.19 -13.10
CA ALA A 43 -6.45 -19.15 -14.07
C ALA A 43 -7.51 -20.08 -14.69
N GLY A 44 -8.80 -19.90 -14.37
CA GLY A 44 -9.89 -20.67 -14.98
C GLY A 44 -10.18 -22.01 -14.30
N GLU A 45 -9.98 -22.11 -12.98
CA GLU A 45 -10.32 -23.30 -12.21
C GLU A 45 -11.78 -23.76 -12.43
N LYS A 46 -11.97 -25.05 -12.73
CA LYS A 46 -13.27 -25.67 -13.07
C LYS A 46 -14.03 -26.23 -11.85
N SER A 47 -13.86 -25.61 -10.69
CA SER A 47 -14.51 -26.00 -9.41
C SER A 47 -15.86 -25.31 -9.19
N GLY A 48 -16.77 -25.92 -8.41
CA GLY A 48 -18.06 -25.32 -8.03
C GLY A 48 -18.91 -24.91 -9.25
N ILE A 49 -19.44 -23.69 -9.22
CA ILE A 49 -20.32 -23.15 -10.29
C ILE A 49 -19.63 -22.93 -11.64
N SER A 50 -18.31 -23.14 -11.76
CA SER A 50 -17.55 -22.84 -12.99
C SER A 50 -18.12 -23.52 -14.24
N LYS A 51 -18.66 -24.74 -14.10
CA LYS A 51 -19.28 -25.48 -15.22
C LYS A 51 -20.59 -24.84 -15.67
N GLU A 52 -21.40 -24.38 -14.72
CA GLU A 52 -22.72 -23.79 -14.96
C GLU A 52 -22.59 -22.43 -15.64
N VAL A 53 -21.63 -21.61 -15.18
CA VAL A 53 -21.38 -20.27 -15.74
C VAL A 53 -20.38 -20.25 -16.89
N LYS A 54 -19.89 -21.43 -17.32
CA LYS A 54 -18.84 -21.58 -18.35
C LYS A 54 -17.63 -20.65 -18.12
N GLN A 55 -17.20 -20.54 -16.87
CA GLN A 55 -16.10 -19.65 -16.49
C GLN A 55 -14.80 -20.10 -17.17
N GLN A 56 -14.13 -19.15 -17.85
CA GLN A 56 -12.86 -19.39 -18.54
C GLN A 56 -11.64 -18.83 -17.79
N GLY A 57 -11.86 -18.20 -16.64
CA GLY A 57 -10.85 -17.45 -15.91
C GLY A 57 -10.85 -15.98 -16.31
N GLY A 58 -9.76 -15.29 -16.02
CA GLY A 58 -9.56 -13.88 -16.32
C GLY A 58 -10.04 -12.92 -15.23
N GLY A 59 -9.89 -11.63 -15.53
CA GLY A 59 -10.05 -10.54 -14.58
C GLY A 59 -8.80 -10.34 -13.72
N PHE A 60 -8.93 -9.42 -12.77
CA PHE A 60 -7.93 -9.17 -11.75
C PHE A 60 -8.65 -8.79 -10.45
N PHE A 61 -7.95 -8.91 -9.34
CA PHE A 61 -8.36 -8.28 -8.09
C PHE A 61 -7.15 -7.57 -7.50
N LYS A 62 -7.43 -6.54 -6.72
CA LYS A 62 -6.44 -5.85 -5.90
C LYS A 62 -6.64 -6.32 -4.47
N TYR A 63 -5.56 -6.43 -3.72
CA TYR A 63 -5.61 -6.66 -2.29
C TYR A 63 -4.77 -5.60 -1.61
N TYR A 64 -5.15 -5.29 -0.38
CA TYR A 64 -4.50 -4.30 0.45
C TYR A 64 -4.20 -4.98 1.78
N GLU A 65 -3.02 -4.72 2.31
CA GLU A 65 -2.68 -5.04 3.68
C GLU A 65 -2.85 -3.77 4.52
N LEU A 66 -3.45 -3.92 5.70
CA LEU A 66 -3.65 -2.83 6.63
C LEU A 66 -2.77 -3.07 7.84
N GLU A 67 -2.00 -2.06 8.24
CA GLU A 67 -1.20 -2.13 9.46
C GLU A 67 -2.14 -2.13 10.68
N GLN A 68 -1.93 -3.05 11.61
CA GLN A 68 -2.66 -3.05 12.87
C GLN A 68 -2.14 -1.95 13.78
N TYR A 69 -3.03 -1.36 14.58
CA TYR A 69 -2.67 -0.30 15.53
C TYR A 69 -1.54 -0.73 16.47
N GLU A 70 -1.52 -1.99 16.94
CA GLU A 70 -0.44 -2.49 17.78
C GLU A 70 0.90 -2.59 17.04
N ASP A 71 0.90 -2.98 15.78
CA ASP A 71 2.12 -3.05 14.96
C ASP A 71 2.66 -1.67 14.67
N THR A 72 1.77 -0.72 14.42
CA THR A 72 2.14 0.69 14.35
C THR A 72 2.75 1.15 15.67
N LEU A 73 2.09 0.94 16.82
CA LEU A 73 2.61 1.30 18.15
C LEU A 73 4.01 0.73 18.44
N ARG A 74 4.30 -0.49 17.99
CA ARG A 74 5.63 -1.12 18.13
C ARG A 74 6.71 -0.49 17.28
N LYS A 75 6.34 0.04 16.11
CA LYS A 75 7.28 0.68 15.17
C LYS A 75 7.42 2.17 15.41
N VAL A 76 6.51 2.80 16.15
CA VAL A 76 6.64 4.20 16.53
C VAL A 76 7.89 4.36 17.37
N LYS A 77 8.76 5.28 16.94
CA LYS A 77 9.94 5.68 17.71
C LYS A 77 9.59 6.95 18.46
N TYR A 78 9.52 6.85 19.78
CA TYR A 78 9.43 8.01 20.67
C TYR A 78 10.81 8.28 21.25
N GLU A 79 11.26 9.52 21.15
CA GLU A 79 12.33 10.04 22.00
C GLU A 79 11.74 11.07 22.95
N ASP A 80 12.22 11.07 24.19
CA ASP A 80 12.03 12.18 25.11
C ASP A 80 12.75 13.40 24.50
N SER A 81 12.01 14.23 23.78
CA SER A 81 12.47 15.55 23.36
C SER A 81 11.87 16.58 24.29
N ASP A 82 12.61 17.62 24.64
CA ASP A 82 12.02 18.83 25.22
C ASP A 82 11.05 19.42 24.19
N LEU A 83 9.76 19.07 24.33
CA LEU A 83 8.65 19.28 23.39
C LEU A 83 8.41 20.75 23.02
N PHE A 84 9.16 21.68 23.63
CA PHE A 84 8.96 23.12 23.59
C PHE A 84 10.21 23.93 23.18
N GLU A 85 11.34 23.28 22.84
CA GLU A 85 12.58 23.98 22.47
C GLU A 85 12.77 24.10 20.96
N ASN A 86 11.82 24.70 20.24
CA ASN A 86 12.17 25.43 19.01
C ASN A 86 12.29 26.92 19.35
N PRO A 87 13.51 27.49 19.50
CA PRO A 87 13.69 28.90 19.84
C PRO A 87 13.18 29.86 18.75
N TYR A 88 12.77 29.33 17.59
CA TYR A 88 12.25 30.09 16.46
C TYR A 88 10.71 30.00 16.29
N GLU A 89 9.98 29.23 17.11
CA GLU A 89 8.52 29.04 17.01
C GLU A 89 7.78 29.06 18.36
N ASP A 90 6.56 29.60 18.36
CA ASP A 90 5.66 29.65 19.52
C ASP A 90 5.25 28.23 19.99
N PRO A 91 5.30 27.90 21.29
CA PRO A 91 4.93 26.59 21.85
C PRO A 91 3.61 25.97 21.36
N TYR A 92 2.63 26.79 20.99
CA TYR A 92 1.33 26.31 20.47
C TYR A 92 1.32 26.02 18.96
N HIS A 93 2.34 26.49 18.25
CA HIS A 93 2.58 26.26 16.82
C HIS A 93 3.72 25.28 16.57
N GLN A 94 4.43 24.87 17.62
CA GLN A 94 5.43 23.82 17.54
C GLN A 94 4.74 22.49 17.21
N TYR A 95 5.00 22.00 16.00
CA TYR A 95 4.48 20.72 15.57
C TYR A 95 5.26 19.63 16.34
N VAL A 96 4.69 19.13 17.43
CA VAL A 96 5.31 18.13 18.32
C VAL A 96 5.75 16.86 17.57
N PHE A 97 5.14 16.59 16.42
CA PHE A 97 5.50 15.51 15.49
C PHE A 97 6.60 15.90 14.46
N MET A 98 7.34 17.00 14.67
CA MET A 98 8.43 17.42 13.77
C MET A 98 9.60 16.44 13.75
N ARG A 99 9.83 15.71 14.85
CA ARG A 99 10.84 14.65 14.92
C ARG A 99 10.23 13.35 14.41
N ASP A 100 10.01 13.29 13.10
CA ASP A 100 9.55 12.10 12.40
C ASP A 100 10.72 11.12 12.24
N LEU A 101 11.06 10.43 13.32
CA LEU A 101 12.22 9.52 13.38
C LEU A 101 12.10 8.38 12.37
N LYS A 102 10.88 7.89 12.12
CA LYS A 102 10.61 6.86 11.11
C LYS A 102 10.90 7.40 9.71
N MET A 103 10.51 8.64 9.41
CA MET A 103 10.83 9.30 8.15
C MET A 103 12.31 9.64 8.01
N LEU A 104 12.99 9.99 9.10
CA LEU A 104 14.41 10.27 9.11
C LEU A 104 15.24 9.07 8.64
N GLU A 105 14.83 7.84 9.00
CA GLU A 105 15.48 6.61 8.51
C GLU A 105 15.33 6.42 6.99
N ALA A 106 14.21 6.87 6.44
CA ALA A 106 13.96 6.84 5.00
C ALA A 106 14.60 8.02 4.26
N MET A 107 14.97 9.09 4.95
CA MET A 107 15.52 10.30 4.35
C MET A 107 17.02 10.18 4.07
N GLU A 108 17.40 10.57 2.87
CA GLU A 108 18.79 10.76 2.45
C GLU A 108 18.98 12.21 2.01
N ILE A 109 19.89 12.91 2.69
CA ILE A 109 20.22 14.29 2.40
C ILE A 109 21.41 14.31 1.45
N ASP A 110 21.19 14.82 0.25
CA ASP A 110 22.25 15.16 -0.67
C ASP A 110 22.70 16.60 -0.39
N TYR A 111 23.78 16.73 0.37
CA TYR A 111 24.35 18.03 0.76
C TYR A 111 24.93 18.82 -0.42
N GLU A 112 25.29 18.16 -1.52
CA GLU A 112 25.86 18.83 -2.70
C GLU A 112 24.77 19.49 -3.54
N SER A 113 23.63 18.79 -3.70
CA SER A 113 22.50 19.31 -4.46
C SER A 113 21.44 20.02 -3.62
N ASN A 114 21.61 20.04 -2.29
CA ASN A 114 20.65 20.57 -1.31
C ASN A 114 19.24 19.97 -1.49
N LYS A 115 19.18 18.67 -1.83
CA LYS A 115 17.93 17.92 -2.04
C LYS A 115 17.76 16.85 -0.97
N VAL A 116 16.51 16.64 -0.57
CA VAL A 116 16.11 15.53 0.28
C VAL A 116 15.49 14.46 -0.60
N LYS A 117 16.05 13.25 -0.57
CA LYS A 117 15.47 12.06 -1.16
C LYS A 117 14.87 11.19 -0.07
N VAL A 118 13.78 10.50 -0.39
CA VAL A 118 13.13 9.59 0.55
C VAL A 118 13.08 8.22 -0.10
N ASP A 119 13.82 7.29 0.50
CA ASP A 119 13.81 5.90 0.09
C ASP A 119 12.69 5.15 0.82
N LEU A 120 11.55 5.06 0.13
CA LEU A 120 10.36 4.39 0.63
C LEU A 120 10.53 2.89 0.82
N SER A 121 11.60 2.29 0.26
CA SER A 121 11.88 0.87 0.47
C SER A 121 12.23 0.52 1.91
N LYS A 122 12.60 1.51 2.73
CA LYS A 122 13.00 1.32 4.11
C LYS A 122 11.82 1.16 5.08
N PHE A 123 10.60 1.59 4.73
CA PHE A 123 9.47 1.62 5.68
C PHE A 123 8.85 0.26 5.99
N TYR A 124 8.96 -0.71 5.08
CA TYR A 124 8.34 -2.02 5.20
C TYR A 124 9.19 -3.05 4.45
N PRO A 125 10.35 -3.43 5.00
CA PRO A 125 11.19 -4.47 4.41
C PRO A 125 10.40 -5.78 4.43
N ASP A 126 10.08 -6.33 3.25
CA ASP A 126 9.46 -7.64 3.14
C ASP A 126 10.57 -8.70 3.01
N PRO A 127 10.77 -9.58 4.01
CA PRO A 127 11.79 -10.63 3.97
C PRO A 127 11.54 -11.67 2.86
N SER A 128 10.32 -11.75 2.33
CA SER A 128 9.90 -12.69 1.30
C SER A 128 10.04 -12.13 -0.13
N LEU A 129 10.16 -10.82 -0.29
CA LEU A 129 10.33 -10.15 -1.59
C LEU A 129 11.79 -9.76 -1.78
N LEU A 130 12.56 -10.67 -2.39
CA LEU A 130 14.00 -10.55 -2.67
C LEU A 130 14.47 -9.28 -3.41
N LEU A 131 13.60 -8.39 -3.88
CA LEU A 131 14.00 -7.28 -4.78
C LEU A 131 13.10 -6.04 -4.84
N ARG A 132 12.08 -5.87 -3.97
CA ARG A 132 11.21 -4.68 -4.03
C ARG A 132 10.73 -4.25 -2.66
N THR A 133 10.66 -2.93 -2.47
CA THR A 133 9.76 -2.29 -1.50
C THR A 133 8.38 -2.92 -1.58
N SER A 134 7.76 -3.17 -0.43
CA SER A 134 6.38 -3.66 -0.34
C SER A 134 5.34 -2.58 -0.70
N ILE A 135 5.75 -1.31 -0.79
CA ILE A 135 4.83 -0.22 -1.13
C ILE A 135 4.66 -0.13 -2.66
N ASP A 136 3.44 -0.41 -3.12
CA ASP A 136 3.01 -0.14 -4.49
C ASP A 136 2.74 1.37 -4.66
N ILE A 137 3.77 2.14 -5.05
CA ILE A 137 3.66 3.59 -5.25
C ILE A 137 2.58 3.96 -6.28
N PRO A 138 2.52 3.33 -7.48
CA PRO A 138 1.47 3.64 -8.44
C PRO A 138 0.06 3.47 -7.88
N GLU A 139 -0.21 2.35 -7.20
CA GLU A 139 -1.51 2.10 -6.63
C GLU A 139 -1.81 3.04 -5.46
N THR A 140 -0.80 3.37 -4.65
CA THR A 140 -0.90 4.36 -3.57
C THR A 140 -1.31 5.73 -4.11
N LEU A 141 -0.67 6.21 -5.17
CA LEU A 141 -1.01 7.48 -5.82
C LEU A 141 -2.41 7.45 -6.44
N SER A 142 -2.79 6.34 -7.07
CA SER A 142 -4.14 6.13 -7.60
C SER A 142 -5.21 6.29 -6.52
N ASN A 143 -4.99 5.71 -5.35
CA ASN A 143 -5.92 5.78 -4.22
C ASN A 143 -5.96 7.17 -3.59
N LEU A 144 -4.79 7.77 -3.37
CA LEU A 144 -4.68 9.11 -2.77
C LEU A 144 -5.35 10.18 -3.64
N LEU A 145 -5.10 10.13 -4.94
CA LEU A 145 -5.59 11.15 -5.88
C LEU A 145 -7.00 10.83 -6.39
N GLY A 146 -7.52 9.62 -6.14
CA GLY A 146 -8.79 9.15 -6.67
C GLY A 146 -8.79 8.99 -8.19
N ARG A 147 -7.62 8.77 -8.80
CA ARG A 147 -7.41 8.76 -10.26
C ARG A 147 -7.04 7.37 -10.72
N ARG A 148 -7.66 6.91 -11.79
CA ARG A 148 -7.35 5.61 -12.38
C ARG A 148 -6.03 5.65 -13.15
N ILE A 149 -5.23 4.60 -12.95
CA ILE A 149 -3.99 4.39 -13.67
C ILE A 149 -4.31 3.98 -15.11
N LYS A 150 -3.76 4.72 -16.07
CA LYS A 150 -3.81 4.39 -17.49
C LYS A 150 -2.60 3.55 -17.90
N ARG A 151 -1.40 3.90 -17.41
CA ARG A 151 -0.16 3.18 -17.74
C ARG A 151 0.88 3.34 -16.63
N ILE A 152 1.64 2.29 -16.37
CA ILE A 152 2.81 2.31 -15.49
C ILE A 152 4.06 2.07 -16.34
N THR A 153 5.06 2.93 -16.22
CA THR A 153 6.39 2.75 -16.82
C THR A 153 7.43 2.53 -15.71
N ALA A 154 8.70 2.33 -16.08
CA ALA A 154 9.77 2.15 -15.10
C ALA A 154 9.97 3.38 -14.20
N ASP A 155 9.63 4.57 -14.71
CA ASP A 155 9.94 5.85 -14.06
C ASP A 155 8.69 6.66 -13.72
N GLU A 156 7.54 6.36 -14.33
CA GLU A 156 6.34 7.22 -14.26
C GLU A 156 5.03 6.44 -14.17
N VAL A 157 4.03 7.07 -13.57
CA VAL A 157 2.63 6.65 -13.62
C VAL A 157 1.83 7.66 -14.42
N GLU A 158 1.14 7.20 -15.47
CA GLU A 158 0.20 7.99 -16.26
C GLU A 158 -1.23 7.64 -15.83
N PHE A 159 -2.01 8.67 -15.50
CA PHE A 159 -3.42 8.55 -15.11
C PHE A 159 -4.36 8.79 -16.30
N GLU A 160 -5.61 8.36 -16.18
CA GLU A 160 -6.63 8.51 -17.23
C GLU A 160 -6.91 9.99 -17.60
N ASN A 161 -6.70 10.92 -16.67
CA ASN A 161 -6.84 12.36 -16.91
C ASN A 161 -5.65 12.99 -17.66
N GLY A 162 -4.63 12.20 -18.02
CA GLY A 162 -3.43 12.66 -18.73
C GLY A 162 -2.29 13.13 -17.82
N GLU A 163 -2.49 13.16 -16.50
CA GLU A 163 -1.45 13.52 -15.55
C GLU A 163 -0.38 12.42 -15.45
N LYS A 164 0.88 12.85 -15.29
CA LYS A 164 2.03 11.97 -15.15
C LYS A 164 2.80 12.33 -13.90
N ILE A 165 3.10 11.33 -13.07
CA ILE A 165 3.90 11.49 -11.85
C ILE A 165 5.16 10.64 -11.98
N ASN A 166 6.32 11.25 -11.74
CA ASN A 166 7.60 10.55 -11.70
C ASN A 166 7.73 9.81 -10.36
N ILE A 167 8.01 8.51 -10.42
CA ILE A 167 8.13 7.62 -9.27
C ILE A 167 9.53 7.70 -8.66
N LYS A 168 10.57 7.99 -9.45
CA LYS A 168 11.97 8.10 -9.00
C LYS A 168 12.25 9.41 -8.27
N ASP A 169 11.57 10.47 -8.68
CA ASP A 169 11.64 11.81 -8.07
C ASP A 169 10.27 12.20 -7.52
N LEU A 170 9.71 11.31 -6.69
CA LEU A 170 8.40 11.51 -6.08
C LEU A 170 8.49 12.57 -4.97
N ASP A 171 7.59 13.55 -4.99
CA ASP A 171 7.38 14.41 -3.82
C ASP A 171 6.79 13.56 -2.68
N TYR A 172 7.65 13.19 -1.74
CA TYR A 172 7.29 12.38 -0.59
C TYR A 172 6.16 12.99 0.26
N LYS A 173 5.94 14.31 0.16
CA LYS A 173 4.85 14.98 0.88
C LYS A 173 3.47 14.50 0.44
N LEU A 174 3.35 13.98 -0.78
CA LEU A 174 2.09 13.40 -1.28
C LEU A 174 1.71 12.16 -0.47
N ILE A 175 2.68 11.29 -0.21
CA ILE A 175 2.45 10.00 0.44
C ILE A 175 2.65 10.05 1.95
N LYS A 176 3.31 11.09 2.48
CA LYS A 176 3.58 11.26 3.91
C LYS A 176 2.33 11.03 4.77
N PRO A 177 1.14 11.57 4.45
CA PRO A 177 -0.07 11.35 5.26
C PRO A 177 -0.51 9.89 5.41
N LEU A 178 -0.03 8.99 4.53
CA LEU A 178 -0.38 7.56 4.54
C LEU A 178 0.64 6.70 5.30
N ILE A 179 1.79 7.25 5.66
CA ILE A 179 2.81 6.56 6.44
C ILE A 179 2.52 6.88 7.90
N TRP A 180 1.83 5.98 8.60
CA TRP A 180 1.52 6.21 10.00
C TRP A 180 2.78 6.11 10.87
N TRP A 181 2.90 7.06 11.79
CA TRP A 181 4.05 7.32 12.66
C TRP A 181 3.88 6.78 14.06
#